data_AF-A0A7S2HP41-F1
#
_entry.id   AF-A0A7S2HP41-F1
#
_cell.length_a   1.000
_cell.length_b   1.000
_cell.length_c   1.000
_cell.angle_alpha   90.00
_cell.angle_beta   90.00
_cell.angle_gamma   90.00
#
_symmetry.space_group_name_H-M   'P 1'
#
loop_
_entity.id
_entity.type
_entity.pdbx_description
1 polymer ?
#
loop_
_entity_poly.entity_id
_entity_poly.type
_entity_poly.pdbx_seq_one_letter_code
_entity_poly.pdbx_strand_id
1 'polypeptide(L)'
;TRSNSPKPESSRKAQTTPDETSPDSGCYLVYDPDSSGRLMLYYSHSSVPNSIGYWKPAHDKPIQGFKFKRNFGRSELIGNIASGGITGRKKYYSGWCQYIRLAKASNGNVMLRSRSDGTANKGLGVDIFFFYKFGHGPEEIQTIKMPEDVLFDVSGINAVACLPKHAEFFDHSLKVDLNRWLTEANNIGAASRFEEVMR
;
A
#
# COMPACT_ATOMS: atom_id res chain seq x y z
N THR A 1 -66.28 7.42 11.45
CA THR A 1 -64.92 7.70 11.97
C THR A 1 -63.99 6.55 11.61
N ARG A 2 -63.24 6.68 10.51
CA ARG A 2 -61.97 5.97 10.26
C ARG A 2 -61.32 6.68 9.06
N SER A 3 -60.33 7.50 9.39
CA SER A 3 -59.57 8.37 8.51
C SER A 3 -58.58 7.53 7.70
N ASN A 4 -58.68 7.57 6.37
CA ASN A 4 -57.63 7.12 5.47
C ASN A 4 -56.76 8.33 5.14
N SER A 5 -55.58 8.41 5.76
CA SER A 5 -54.58 9.44 5.46
C SER A 5 -53.69 8.96 4.31
N PRO A 6 -53.44 9.77 3.27
CA PRO A 6 -52.45 9.45 2.25
C PRO A 6 -51.04 9.64 2.83
N LYS A 7 -50.16 8.65 2.61
CA LYS A 7 -48.74 8.70 2.97
C LYS A 7 -48.02 9.61 1.96
N PRO A 8 -47.29 10.66 2.39
CA PRO A 8 -46.57 11.52 1.47
C PRO A 8 -45.34 10.80 0.91
N GLU A 9 -45.32 10.72 -0.41
CA GLU A 9 -44.16 10.41 -1.24
C GLU A 9 -43.16 11.56 -1.10
N SER A 10 -42.08 11.36 -0.33
CA SER A 10 -41.04 12.38 -0.15
C SER A 10 -39.68 11.86 -0.64
N SER A 11 -39.36 12.39 -1.83
CA SER A 11 -38.06 12.97 -2.18
C SER A 11 -36.89 12.01 -2.40
N ARG A 12 -36.70 11.73 -3.69
CA ARG A 12 -35.43 11.37 -4.31
C ARG A 12 -34.37 12.46 -4.08
N LYS A 13 -33.12 11.99 -4.09
CA LYS A 13 -31.84 12.68 -4.35
C LYS A 13 -31.12 13.31 -3.14
N ALA A 14 -30.13 12.55 -2.66
CA ALA A 14 -28.79 13.10 -2.48
C ALA A 14 -27.88 12.41 -3.52
N GLN A 15 -27.83 12.98 -4.72
CA GLN A 15 -26.74 12.77 -5.66
C GLN A 15 -25.56 13.54 -5.09
N THR A 16 -24.71 12.88 -4.31
CA THR A 16 -23.41 13.45 -3.94
C THR A 16 -22.55 13.49 -5.21
N THR A 17 -22.25 14.71 -5.63
CA THR A 17 -21.29 15.06 -6.67
C THR A 17 -19.94 14.38 -6.43
N PRO A 18 -19.28 13.85 -7.48
CA PRO A 18 -17.93 13.30 -7.40
C PRO A 18 -16.92 14.38 -7.76
N ASP A 19 -16.52 15.25 -6.84
CA ASP A 19 -15.25 15.98 -7.00
C ASP A 19 -14.89 16.79 -5.76
N GLU A 20 -14.05 16.17 -4.94
CA GLU A 20 -12.96 16.77 -4.16
C GLU A 20 -12.40 15.60 -3.34
N THR A 21 -11.63 14.72 -3.98
CA THR A 21 -10.76 13.83 -3.21
C THR A 21 -9.82 14.72 -2.42
N SER A 22 -10.03 14.81 -1.11
CA SER A 22 -9.09 15.45 -0.20
C SER A 22 -7.67 14.94 -0.53
N PRO A 23 -6.62 15.77 -0.34
CA PRO A 23 -5.25 15.33 -0.58
C PRO A 23 -4.85 14.09 0.24
N ASP A 24 -5.58 13.85 1.33
CA ASP A 24 -5.45 12.70 2.24
C ASP A 24 -6.36 11.52 1.88
N SER A 25 -7.14 11.60 0.79
CA SER A 25 -8.02 10.51 0.38
C SER A 25 -7.22 9.38 -0.25
N GLY A 26 -7.14 8.24 0.44
CA GLY A 26 -6.38 7.09 -0.05
C GLY A 26 -6.54 5.84 0.83
N CYS A 27 -5.54 4.97 0.76
CA CYS A 27 -5.47 3.76 1.55
C CYS A 27 -4.23 3.80 2.44
N TYR A 28 -4.44 3.64 3.74
CA TYR A 28 -3.39 3.61 4.74
C TYR A 28 -3.09 2.17 5.14
N LEU A 29 -1.81 1.87 5.35
CA LEU A 29 -1.36 0.61 5.92
C LEU A 29 -1.12 0.82 7.41
N VAL A 30 -1.77 0.02 8.25
CA VAL A 30 -1.61 0.06 9.71
C VAL A 30 -1.16 -1.30 10.19
N TYR A 31 -0.12 -1.33 11.02
CA TYR A 31 0.24 -2.53 11.77
C TYR A 31 -0.46 -2.52 13.12
N ASP A 32 -1.29 -3.52 13.33
CA ASP A 32 -1.97 -3.79 14.59
C ASP A 32 -1.23 -4.95 15.27
N PRO A 33 -0.45 -4.71 16.35
CA PRO A 33 0.30 -5.76 17.03
C PRO A 33 -0.59 -6.69 17.88
N ASP A 34 -1.84 -6.31 18.13
CA ASP A 34 -2.74 -7.07 18.97
C ASP A 34 -3.19 -8.35 18.23
N SER A 35 -3.70 -9.34 18.96
CA SER A 35 -4.26 -10.59 18.41
C SER A 35 -3.38 -11.24 17.32
N SER A 36 -2.17 -11.66 17.69
CA SER A 36 -1.15 -12.28 16.82
C SER A 36 -0.52 -11.39 15.75
N GLY A 37 -0.78 -10.08 15.75
CA GLY A 37 -0.16 -9.12 14.83
C GLY A 37 -0.70 -9.22 13.41
N ARG A 38 -1.14 -8.10 12.83
CA ARG A 38 -1.72 -8.04 11.49
C ARG A 38 -1.46 -6.71 10.79
N LEU A 39 -1.43 -6.76 9.47
CA LEU A 39 -1.47 -5.58 8.62
C LEU A 39 -2.91 -5.35 8.14
N MET A 40 -3.36 -4.11 8.32
CA MET A 40 -4.71 -3.67 8.03
C MET A 40 -4.68 -2.56 6.99
N LEU A 41 -5.61 -2.63 6.04
CA LEU A 41 -5.90 -1.53 5.12
C LEU A 41 -6.99 -0.65 5.72
N TYR A 42 -6.77 0.66 5.66
CA TYR A 42 -7.73 1.69 6.03
C TYR A 42 -7.97 2.61 4.84
N TYR A 43 -9.10 2.47 4.16
CA TYR A 43 -9.57 3.40 3.15
C TYR A 43 -10.25 4.58 3.83
N SER A 44 -9.70 5.78 3.65
CA SER A 44 -10.14 6.98 4.37
C SER A 44 -10.04 8.22 3.49
N HIS A 45 -10.93 9.19 3.73
CA HIS A 45 -10.86 10.54 3.15
C HIS A 45 -10.07 11.51 4.04
N SER A 46 -9.49 11.03 5.13
CA SER A 46 -8.66 11.80 6.06
C SER A 46 -7.48 10.96 6.53
N SER A 47 -6.46 11.62 7.07
CA SER A 47 -5.30 10.95 7.64
C SER A 47 -5.67 9.91 8.70
N VAL A 48 -4.95 8.78 8.69
CA VAL A 48 -5.11 7.69 9.66
C VAL A 48 -3.90 7.70 10.60
N PRO A 49 -4.11 7.93 11.91
CA PRO A 49 -3.02 7.91 12.89
C PRO A 49 -2.27 6.57 12.92
N ASN A 50 -0.97 6.62 13.20
CA ASN A 50 -0.08 5.46 13.31
C ASN A 50 0.01 4.58 12.04
N SER A 51 -0.38 5.11 10.88
CA SER A 51 -0.18 4.41 9.61
C SER A 51 1.31 4.29 9.31
N ILE A 52 1.75 3.11 8.93
CA ILE A 52 3.13 2.85 8.49
C ILE A 52 3.31 3.11 6.98
N GLY A 53 2.22 3.19 6.23
CA GLY A 53 2.23 3.49 4.80
C GLY A 53 0.97 4.19 4.34
N TYR A 54 1.09 4.88 3.21
CA TYR A 54 -0.02 5.54 2.53
C TYR A 54 0.12 5.32 1.02
N TRP A 55 -1.00 5.08 0.33
CA TRP A 55 -1.05 5.22 -1.12
C TRP A 55 -2.31 5.93 -1.56
N LYS A 56 -2.16 6.68 -2.66
CA LYS A 56 -3.27 7.34 -3.35
C LYS A 56 -3.34 6.84 -4.79
N PRO A 57 -4.55 6.70 -5.36
CA PRO A 57 -4.70 6.26 -6.75
C PRO A 57 -4.20 7.34 -7.72
N ALA A 58 -4.02 6.96 -9.00
CA ALA A 58 -3.97 7.95 -10.06
C ALA A 58 -5.32 8.67 -10.19
N HIS A 59 -5.27 9.90 -10.72
CA HIS A 59 -6.46 10.75 -10.91
C HIS A 59 -7.53 10.07 -11.79
N ASP A 60 -7.12 9.31 -12.80
CA ASP A 60 -7.98 8.61 -13.75
C ASP A 60 -8.49 7.25 -13.24
N LYS A 61 -8.03 6.79 -12.08
CA LYS A 61 -8.36 5.46 -11.54
C LYS A 61 -8.70 5.50 -10.05
N PRO A 62 -9.76 6.22 -9.64
CA PRO A 62 -10.10 6.42 -8.24
C PRO A 62 -10.45 5.10 -7.52
N ILE A 63 -10.24 5.10 -6.20
CA ILE A 63 -10.64 3.97 -5.35
C ILE A 63 -12.16 3.85 -5.37
N GLN A 64 -12.67 2.65 -5.65
CA GLN A 64 -14.11 2.38 -5.67
C GLN A 64 -14.77 2.75 -4.34
N GLY A 65 -15.83 3.56 -4.39
CA GLY A 65 -16.46 4.16 -3.20
C GLY A 65 -16.92 3.15 -2.13
N PHE A 66 -17.27 1.91 -2.49
CA PHE A 66 -17.63 0.90 -1.50
C PHE A 66 -16.47 0.51 -0.57
N LYS A 67 -15.21 0.69 -1.00
CA LYS A 67 -14.03 0.37 -0.18
C LYS A 67 -13.94 1.26 1.05
N PHE A 68 -14.41 2.50 0.97
CA PHE A 68 -14.50 3.44 2.10
C PHE A 68 -15.68 3.12 3.04
N LYS A 69 -16.75 2.48 2.52
CA LYS A 69 -17.98 2.23 3.28
C LYS A 69 -17.98 0.86 3.96
N ARG A 70 -17.51 -0.18 3.26
CA ARG A 70 -17.53 -1.56 3.74
C ARG A 70 -16.62 -1.69 4.96
N ASN A 71 -17.17 -2.25 6.06
CA ASN A 71 -16.47 -2.42 7.33
C ASN A 71 -15.75 -1.13 7.79
N PHE A 72 -16.41 0.02 7.62
CA PHE A 72 -15.87 1.34 7.97
C PHE A 72 -14.51 1.64 7.32
N GLY A 73 -14.33 1.21 6.07
CA GLY A 73 -13.08 1.42 5.34
C GLY A 73 -11.99 0.42 5.67
N ARG A 74 -12.25 -0.60 6.48
CA ARG A 74 -11.21 -1.48 7.04
C ARG A 74 -11.23 -2.86 6.42
N SER A 75 -10.06 -3.38 6.09
CA SER A 75 -9.90 -4.80 5.71
C SER A 75 -8.56 -5.33 6.16
N GLU A 76 -8.53 -6.55 6.68
CA GLU A 76 -7.28 -7.24 6.98
C GLU A 76 -6.56 -7.59 5.67
N LEU A 77 -5.27 -7.26 5.60
CA LEU A 77 -4.40 -7.63 4.48
C LEU A 77 -3.72 -8.97 4.75
N ILE A 78 -3.12 -9.11 5.92
CA ILE A 78 -2.45 -10.33 6.37
C ILE A 78 -2.33 -10.36 7.89
N GLY A 79 -2.64 -11.50 8.50
CA GLY A 79 -2.57 -11.72 9.96
C GLY A 79 -1.50 -12.73 10.40
N ASN A 80 -1.43 -12.98 11.70
CA ASN A 80 -0.49 -13.91 12.35
C ASN A 80 0.99 -13.57 12.10
N ILE A 81 1.33 -12.29 12.24
CA ILE A 81 2.69 -11.75 12.07
C ILE A 81 3.54 -11.94 13.33
N ALA A 82 2.99 -11.72 14.52
CA ALA A 82 3.71 -11.82 15.79
C ALA A 82 3.93 -13.28 16.23
N SER A 83 3.06 -14.21 15.84
CA SER A 83 3.09 -15.60 16.34
C SER A 83 4.15 -16.52 15.73
N GLY A 84 4.94 -16.05 14.76
CA GLY A 84 5.75 -16.93 13.89
C GLY A 84 7.25 -16.69 13.90
N GLY A 85 7.80 -15.85 14.79
CA GLY A 85 9.22 -15.50 14.79
C GLY A 85 9.72 -15.06 13.40
N ILE A 86 10.62 -15.83 12.79
CA ILE A 86 11.12 -15.57 11.42
C ILE A 86 9.99 -15.62 10.38
N THR A 87 9.15 -16.66 10.40
CA THR A 87 8.01 -16.82 9.49
C THR A 87 7.02 -15.66 9.62
N GLY A 88 6.81 -15.21 10.86
CA GLY A 88 6.00 -14.03 11.16
C GLY A 88 6.54 -12.75 10.53
N ARG A 89 7.84 -12.47 10.68
CA ARG A 89 8.50 -11.33 10.03
C ARG A 89 8.41 -11.39 8.49
N LYS A 90 8.58 -12.57 7.88
CA LYS A 90 8.39 -12.72 6.43
C LYS A 90 6.96 -12.39 5.98
N LYS A 91 5.93 -12.69 6.79
CA LYS A 91 4.55 -12.26 6.49
C LYS A 91 4.41 -10.75 6.51
N TYR A 92 5.04 -10.04 7.45
CA TYR A 92 5.04 -8.58 7.47
C TYR A 92 5.63 -8.01 6.16
N TYR A 93 6.78 -8.52 5.73
CA TYR A 93 7.42 -8.08 4.47
C TYR A 93 6.57 -8.43 3.23
N SER A 94 5.99 -9.63 3.21
CA SER A 94 5.07 -10.05 2.14
C SER A 94 3.83 -9.16 2.09
N GLY A 95 3.29 -8.76 3.23
CA GLY A 95 2.16 -7.85 3.32
C GLY A 95 2.48 -6.47 2.74
N TRP A 96 3.67 -5.92 2.96
CA TRP A 96 4.12 -4.72 2.27
C TRP A 96 4.14 -4.86 0.75
N CYS A 97 4.61 -6.01 0.24
CA CYS A 97 4.58 -6.30 -1.19
C CYS A 97 3.14 -6.36 -1.73
N GLN A 98 2.21 -6.96 -0.99
CA GLN A 98 0.78 -7.01 -1.33
C GLN A 98 0.15 -5.61 -1.32
N TYR A 99 0.49 -4.78 -0.33
CA TYR A 99 0.02 -3.41 -0.23
C TYR A 99 0.46 -2.57 -1.43
N ILE A 100 1.73 -2.67 -1.84
CA ILE A 100 2.26 -1.97 -3.01
C ILE A 100 1.63 -2.48 -4.31
N ARG A 101 1.31 -3.79 -4.39
CA ARG A 101 0.54 -4.33 -5.52
C ARG A 101 -0.81 -3.63 -5.69
N LEU A 102 -1.50 -3.32 -4.59
CA LEU A 102 -2.80 -2.63 -4.64
C LEU A 102 -2.65 -1.19 -5.16
N ALA A 103 -1.59 -0.49 -4.76
CA ALA A 103 -1.28 0.84 -5.26
C ALA A 103 -0.93 0.80 -6.76
N LYS A 104 -0.05 -0.12 -7.18
CA LYS A 104 0.29 -0.32 -8.60
C LYS A 104 -0.95 -0.66 -9.44
N ALA A 105 -1.83 -1.52 -8.94
CA ALA A 105 -3.08 -1.85 -9.62
C ALA A 105 -3.99 -0.63 -9.84
N SER A 106 -3.77 0.46 -9.08
CA SER A 106 -4.47 1.74 -9.20
C SER A 106 -3.63 2.82 -9.89
N ASN A 107 -2.51 2.45 -10.53
CA ASN A 107 -1.50 3.37 -11.08
C ASN A 107 -1.06 4.46 -10.07
N GLY A 108 -1.10 4.14 -8.78
CA GLY A 108 -0.99 5.12 -7.71
C GLY A 108 0.43 5.47 -7.30
N ASN A 109 0.53 6.37 -6.33
CA ASN A 109 1.76 6.66 -5.60
C ASN A 109 1.72 6.01 -4.23
N VAL A 110 2.87 5.51 -3.75
CA VAL A 110 3.04 4.92 -2.41
C VAL A 110 4.02 5.76 -1.60
N MET A 111 3.81 5.84 -0.30
CA MET A 111 4.72 6.42 0.68
C MET A 111 4.92 5.45 1.85
N LEU A 112 6.18 5.25 2.23
CA LEU A 112 6.56 4.63 3.51
C LEU A 112 6.71 5.74 4.55
N ARG A 113 6.03 5.63 5.69
CA ARG A 113 6.15 6.62 6.76
C ARG A 113 7.40 6.38 7.57
N SER A 114 8.15 7.44 7.89
CA SER A 114 9.27 7.28 8.82
C SER A 114 8.77 6.96 10.23
N ARG A 115 9.69 6.44 11.04
CA ARG A 115 9.47 6.21 12.48
C ARG A 115 9.96 7.38 13.34
N SER A 116 10.55 8.40 12.72
CA SER A 116 11.22 9.53 13.39
C SER A 116 10.27 10.64 13.83
N ASP A 117 9.01 10.63 13.38
CA ASP A 117 8.03 11.69 13.63
C ASP A 117 7.40 11.65 15.04
N GLY A 118 7.93 10.84 15.96
CA GLY A 118 7.42 10.72 17.33
C GLY A 118 6.05 10.03 17.41
N THR A 119 5.45 9.64 16.28
CA THR A 119 4.28 8.77 16.28
C THR A 119 4.73 7.35 16.59
N ALA A 120 4.03 6.70 17.52
CA ALA A 120 4.35 5.36 17.98
C ALA A 120 3.96 4.31 16.91
N ASN A 121 4.54 4.42 15.71
CA ASN A 121 4.34 3.52 14.60
C ASN A 121 4.95 2.17 14.98
N LYS A 122 4.10 1.24 15.44
CA LYS A 122 4.50 -0.05 16.02
C LYS A 122 5.04 -1.07 15.01
N GLY A 123 5.14 -0.69 13.74
CA GLY A 123 5.59 -1.58 12.66
C GLY A 123 7.08 -1.94 12.76
N LEU A 124 7.45 -3.02 12.07
CA LEU A 124 8.86 -3.36 11.86
C LEU A 124 9.49 -2.32 10.92
N GLY A 125 10.73 -1.92 11.22
CA GLY A 125 11.51 -1.08 10.33
C GLY A 125 11.85 -1.84 9.05
N VAL A 126 11.54 -1.24 7.90
CA VAL A 126 11.76 -1.85 6.59
C VAL A 126 12.37 -0.85 5.62
N ASP A 127 13.10 -1.38 4.65
CA ASP A 127 13.45 -0.68 3.41
C ASP A 127 12.67 -1.33 2.26
N ILE A 128 12.18 -0.48 1.34
CA ILE A 128 11.43 -0.93 0.17
C ILE A 128 12.24 -0.63 -1.08
N PHE A 129 12.40 -1.63 -1.93
CA PHE A 129 13.13 -1.53 -3.18
C PHE A 129 12.21 -1.83 -4.37
N PHE A 130 12.36 -1.04 -5.42
CA PHE A 130 11.65 -1.22 -6.68
C PHE A 130 12.59 -1.68 -7.76
N PHE A 131 12.10 -2.60 -8.59
CA PHE A 131 12.81 -3.07 -9.77
C PHE A 131 12.17 -2.53 -11.05
N TYR A 132 12.99 -1.99 -11.95
CA TYR A 132 12.62 -1.55 -13.30
C TYR A 132 13.35 -2.39 -14.34
N LYS A 133 12.60 -3.16 -15.13
CA LYS A 133 13.14 -4.09 -16.14
C LYS A 133 13.96 -3.36 -17.20
N PHE A 134 13.49 -2.20 -17.63
CA PHE A 134 14.13 -1.36 -18.66
C PHE A 134 14.93 -0.20 -18.07
N GLY A 135 15.22 -0.25 -16.76
CA GLY A 135 15.83 0.87 -16.06
C GLY A 135 14.87 2.03 -15.81
N HIS A 136 15.28 2.96 -14.96
CA HIS A 136 14.54 4.16 -14.60
C HIS A 136 15.44 5.40 -14.72
N GLY A 137 14.91 6.46 -15.33
CA GLY A 137 15.65 7.70 -15.55
C GLY A 137 16.76 7.57 -16.61
N PRO A 138 17.57 8.63 -16.79
CA PRO A 138 18.62 8.68 -17.82
C PRO A 138 19.77 7.69 -17.59
N GLU A 139 19.97 7.25 -16.34
CA GLU A 139 21.01 6.29 -15.95
C GLU A 139 20.54 4.83 -16.04
N GLU A 140 19.29 4.59 -16.46
CA GLU A 140 18.68 3.26 -16.59
C GLU A 140 18.80 2.41 -15.31
N ILE A 141 18.62 3.05 -14.14
CA ILE A 141 18.78 2.39 -12.84
C ILE A 141 17.71 1.31 -12.68
N GLN A 142 18.13 0.07 -12.43
CA GLN A 142 17.19 -1.05 -12.28
C GLN A 142 16.65 -1.19 -10.87
N THR A 143 17.43 -0.84 -9.84
CA THR A 143 17.00 -0.96 -8.43
C THR A 143 16.98 0.40 -7.76
N ILE A 144 15.82 0.80 -7.26
CA ILE A 144 15.65 2.06 -6.50
C ILE A 144 15.16 1.74 -5.10
N LYS A 145 15.85 2.26 -4.08
CA LYS A 145 15.35 2.30 -2.71
C LYS A 145 14.32 3.43 -2.57
N MET A 146 13.12 3.11 -2.11
CA MET A 146 12.07 4.09 -1.90
C MET A 146 12.44 5.03 -0.73
N PRO A 147 12.42 6.35 -0.92
CA PRO A 147 12.59 7.31 0.17
C PRO A 147 11.43 7.23 1.19
N GLU A 148 11.74 7.49 2.46
CA GLU A 148 10.72 7.66 3.51
C GLU A 148 10.03 9.02 3.36
N ASP A 149 8.74 9.08 3.74
CA ASP A 149 7.89 10.28 3.75
C ASP A 149 7.77 11.04 2.41
N VAL A 150 8.05 10.35 1.31
CA VAL A 150 7.88 10.88 -0.05
C VAL A 150 6.91 9.98 -0.83
N LEU A 151 5.97 10.60 -1.54
CA LEU A 151 5.11 9.89 -2.47
C LEU A 151 5.91 9.48 -3.70
N PHE A 152 6.00 8.18 -3.94
CA PHE A 152 6.73 7.58 -5.04
C PHE A 152 5.78 6.93 -6.03
N ASP A 153 5.93 7.20 -7.33
CA ASP A 153 5.12 6.56 -8.38
C ASP A 153 5.49 5.07 -8.54
N VAL A 154 4.49 4.19 -8.43
CA VAL A 154 4.66 2.74 -8.60
C VAL A 154 4.01 2.22 -9.88
N SER A 155 3.57 3.10 -10.78
CA SER A 155 2.95 2.70 -12.04
C SER A 155 3.92 1.90 -12.93
N GLY A 156 5.18 2.30 -13.00
CA GLY A 156 6.21 1.75 -13.88
C GLY A 156 7.02 0.56 -13.34
N ILE A 157 6.89 0.20 -12.05
CA ILE A 157 7.74 -0.83 -11.44
C ILE A 157 7.36 -2.25 -11.93
N ASN A 158 8.33 -3.14 -12.09
CA ASN A 158 8.13 -4.54 -12.50
C ASN A 158 8.19 -5.52 -11.32
N ALA A 159 8.85 -5.13 -10.22
CA ALA A 159 8.81 -5.87 -8.97
C ALA A 159 9.03 -4.95 -7.77
N VAL A 160 8.71 -5.47 -6.59
CA VAL A 160 8.95 -4.83 -5.31
C VAL A 160 9.62 -5.83 -4.36
N ALA A 161 10.49 -5.34 -3.50
CA ALA A 161 11.07 -6.06 -2.39
C ALA A 161 10.87 -5.24 -1.11
N CYS A 162 10.51 -5.93 -0.03
CA CYS A 162 10.46 -5.37 1.30
C CYS A 162 11.48 -6.12 2.16
N LEU A 163 12.49 -5.41 2.62
CA LEU A 163 13.61 -5.95 3.38
C LEU A 163 13.63 -5.35 4.79
N PRO A 164 14.29 -5.98 5.77
CA PRO A 164 14.60 -5.34 7.05
C PRO A 164 15.31 -3.99 6.81
N LYS A 165 15.05 -2.99 7.65
CA LYS A 165 15.71 -1.68 7.53
C LYS A 165 17.23 -1.83 7.57
N HIS A 166 17.92 -1.08 6.71
CA HIS A 166 19.38 -1.10 6.54
C HIS A 166 19.94 -2.44 6.03
N ALA A 167 19.11 -3.32 5.48
CA ALA A 167 19.63 -4.50 4.79
C ALA A 167 20.46 -4.07 3.56
N GLU A 168 21.65 -4.64 3.44
CA GLU A 168 22.43 -4.53 2.21
C GLU A 168 21.72 -5.30 1.10
N PHE A 169 21.58 -4.65 -0.04
CA PHE A 169 20.93 -5.19 -1.22
C PHE A 169 21.64 -4.66 -2.47
N PHE A 170 21.05 -4.80 -3.65
CA PHE A 170 21.65 -4.30 -4.88
C PHE A 170 21.89 -2.79 -4.82
N ASP A 171 23.09 -2.39 -5.23
CA ASP A 171 23.46 -1.01 -5.46
C ASP A 171 22.78 -0.46 -6.74
N HIS A 172 22.59 0.85 -6.80
CA HIS A 172 21.98 1.54 -7.93
C HIS A 172 22.75 1.35 -9.25
N SER A 173 24.06 1.07 -9.17
CA SER A 173 24.91 0.80 -10.34
C SER A 173 24.78 -0.61 -10.92
N LEU A 174 24.24 -1.57 -10.16
CA LEU A 174 24.30 -2.98 -10.53
C LEU A 174 23.06 -3.41 -11.32
N LYS A 175 23.28 -3.74 -12.60
CA LYS A 175 22.24 -4.35 -13.45
C LYS A 175 22.17 -5.86 -13.19
N VAL A 176 20.98 -6.38 -12.88
CA VAL A 176 20.73 -7.80 -12.61
C VAL A 176 19.46 -8.27 -13.29
N ASP A 177 19.41 -9.56 -13.63
CA ASP A 177 18.17 -10.16 -14.11
C ASP A 177 17.13 -10.23 -12.98
N LEU A 178 15.86 -10.15 -13.37
CA LEU A 178 14.75 -10.11 -12.42
C LEU A 178 14.66 -11.38 -11.55
N ASN A 179 15.04 -12.56 -12.06
CA ASN A 179 14.94 -13.80 -11.29
C ASN A 179 15.97 -13.83 -10.17
N ARG A 180 17.21 -13.41 -10.46
CA ARG A 180 18.25 -13.23 -9.45
C ARG A 180 17.83 -12.17 -8.44
N TRP A 181 17.31 -11.03 -8.90
CA TRP A 181 16.83 -9.97 -8.03
C TRP A 181 15.77 -10.44 -7.03
N LEU A 182 14.76 -11.18 -7.52
CA LEU A 182 13.71 -11.76 -6.69
C LEU A 182 14.22 -12.82 -5.73
N THR A 183 15.18 -13.65 -6.17
CA THR A 183 15.77 -14.69 -5.33
C THR A 183 16.49 -14.09 -4.13
N GLU A 184 17.37 -13.12 -4.36
CA GLU A 184 18.10 -12.44 -3.29
C GLU A 184 17.15 -11.70 -2.33
N ALA A 185 16.17 -10.97 -2.88
CA ALA A 185 15.20 -10.26 -2.06
C ALA A 185 14.36 -11.22 -1.18
N ASN A 186 13.99 -12.40 -1.68
CA ASN A 186 13.27 -13.40 -0.91
C ASN A 186 14.14 -14.12 0.13
N ASN A 187 15.45 -14.21 -0.08
CA ASN A 187 16.38 -14.73 0.92
C ASN A 187 16.44 -13.81 2.14
N ILE A 188 16.51 -12.50 1.91
CA ILE A 188 16.64 -11.47 2.95
C ILE A 188 15.28 -11.13 3.61
N GLY A 189 14.25 -10.91 2.79
CA GLY A 189 12.94 -10.42 3.21
C GLY A 189 11.81 -11.08 2.44
N ALA A 190 11.08 -10.28 1.67
CA ALA A 190 10.07 -10.75 0.73
C ALA A 190 10.11 -9.93 -0.57
N ALA A 191 9.74 -10.57 -1.67
CA ALA A 191 9.61 -9.91 -2.96
C ALA A 191 8.33 -10.30 -3.68
N SER A 192 7.95 -9.49 -4.66
CA SER A 192 6.82 -9.75 -5.53
C SER A 192 7.08 -9.21 -6.93
N ARG A 193 6.93 -10.07 -7.93
CA ARG A 193 6.81 -9.68 -9.33
C ARG A 193 5.43 -9.10 -9.60
N PHE A 194 5.38 -8.16 -10.54
CA PHE A 194 4.15 -7.71 -11.18
C PHE A 194 4.11 -8.22 -12.62
N GLU A 195 2.95 -8.70 -13.04
CA GLU A 195 2.73 -9.07 -14.43
C GLU A 195 2.70 -7.81 -15.30
N GLU A 196 3.30 -7.90 -16.49
CA GLU A 196 3.14 -6.87 -17.51
C GLU A 196 1.68 -6.91 -17.97
N VAL A 197 0.94 -5.84 -17.66
CA VAL A 197 -0.34 -5.62 -18.32
C VAL A 197 0.02 -5.25 -19.75
N MET A 198 -0.11 -6.21 -20.68
CA MET A 198 -0.11 -5.90 -22.11
C MET A 198 -1.21 -4.86 -22.33
N ARG A 199 -0.79 -3.62 -22.60
CA ARG A 199 -1.68 -2.53 -22.99
C ARG A 199 -1.94 -2.60 -24.48
#